data_AF-A0AA45WST2-F1
#
_entry.id   AF-A0AA45WST2-F1
#
_cell.length_a   1.000
_cell.length_b   1.000
_cell.length_c   1.000
_cell.angle_alpha   90.00
_cell.angle_beta   90.00
_cell.angle_gamma   90.00
#
_symmetry.space_group_name_H-M   'P 1'
#
loop_
_entity.id
_entity.type
_entity.pdbx_description
1 polymer ?
#
loop_
_entity_poly.entity_id
_entity_poly.type
_entity_poly.pdbx_seq_one_letter_code
_entity_poly.pdbx_strand_id
1 'polypeptide(L)'
;MAVLIFGHKNPDTDSVCSAIAYAALKSRLGIDAVPAAAGKINRETAFVLNRFEVAPPLIIQDVKTQVKDLKLENIPGLPPTTSILEAYHLMEEKHLPTLPVLNDAGELQGIVSMKDIAMGLIRGDFHRLCTSVSNLIDGLNGTLLSGTAGEIEGRISVIAFYVETIKGTFNDESIIIVGDRYDIIEHAIESRVQLIIITGGKPIPDKYIQLAQSAGVCMLSVPSDTYYTSKMIHQCGYLASIMRIGDVIRFYPNDYLEDVRDEMSRSHFRSYPVVDEGSRLAGFINRKHVLSPSRKRVVLVDHNEYAQSVDGLEEAEIMEIIDHHKLGDISTNLPISFRNVPVGSTCTIIYQMYLEHGLEPNRRMAGLLLSGILSDTLYFKSPTTTLADRKAAEELNRSVKSDLEAYAMEMFQAGTSLKGQSMMEIFNKDYKTFQVGHFEAGISQVFTLDVDEVFLRRNEVLETLHTLHENRNLELTMLLVTDILKEGSYLFYQCKNRQLIPLAFQTSADQGVFVTGLVSRKKQVVPRILEAIQQLDASR
;
A
#
# COMPACT_ATOMS: atom_id res chain seq x y z
N MET A 1 7.39 -1.91 -10.17
CA MET A 1 6.72 -0.93 -9.28
C MET A 1 6.88 0.43 -9.89
N ALA A 2 5.78 1.14 -10.12
CA ALA A 2 5.82 2.53 -10.51
C ALA A 2 6.52 3.38 -9.45
N VAL A 3 7.13 4.49 -9.86
CA VAL A 3 7.68 5.51 -8.97
C VAL A 3 6.56 6.49 -8.62
N LEU A 4 6.26 6.66 -7.34
CA LEU A 4 5.27 7.65 -6.88
C LEU A 4 5.93 9.03 -6.81
N ILE A 5 5.29 10.04 -7.37
CA ILE A 5 5.79 11.42 -7.36
C ILE A 5 4.75 12.29 -6.69
N PHE A 6 5.12 12.97 -5.61
CA PHE A 6 4.18 13.78 -4.82
C PHE A 6 4.88 14.93 -4.10
N GLY A 7 4.10 15.96 -3.77
CA GLY A 7 4.54 17.06 -2.91
C GLY A 7 4.04 16.97 -1.47
N HIS A 8 4.13 18.06 -0.73
CA HIS A 8 3.84 18.06 0.71
C HIS A 8 2.36 17.76 1.05
N LYS A 9 2.13 17.33 2.30
CA LYS A 9 0.83 16.93 2.90
C LYS A 9 -0.31 17.95 2.77
N ASN A 10 0.01 19.24 2.64
CA ASN A 10 -0.97 20.30 2.40
C ASN A 10 -0.87 20.80 0.95
N PRO A 11 -1.19 19.98 -0.07
CA PRO A 11 -0.84 20.25 -1.44
C PRO A 11 -1.42 21.59 -1.94
N ASP A 12 -0.54 22.41 -2.48
CA ASP A 12 -0.84 23.63 -3.21
C ASP A 12 -0.76 23.39 -4.72
N THR A 13 -0.92 24.46 -5.49
CA THR A 13 -0.92 24.36 -6.95
C THR A 13 0.46 24.02 -7.50
N ASP A 14 1.54 24.53 -6.90
CA ASP A 14 2.91 24.25 -7.35
C ASP A 14 3.30 22.80 -7.11
N SER A 15 3.10 22.28 -5.90
CA SER A 15 3.36 20.87 -5.56
C SER A 15 2.59 19.88 -6.44
N VAL A 16 1.30 20.10 -6.68
CA VAL A 16 0.48 19.19 -7.50
C VAL A 16 0.82 19.28 -8.99
N CYS A 17 0.98 20.49 -9.52
CA CYS A 17 1.36 20.67 -10.92
C CYS A 17 2.76 20.11 -11.19
N SER A 18 3.69 20.30 -10.24
CA SER A 18 5.03 19.73 -10.27
C SER A 18 4.99 18.20 -10.34
N ALA A 19 4.22 17.54 -9.47
CA ALA A 19 4.12 16.08 -9.44
C ALA A 19 3.61 15.52 -10.78
N ILE A 20 2.57 16.12 -11.34
CA ILE A 20 1.98 15.70 -12.61
C ILE A 20 2.93 15.94 -13.78
N ALA A 21 3.49 17.15 -13.89
CA ALA A 21 4.37 17.51 -14.98
C ALA A 21 5.68 16.69 -14.96
N TYR A 22 6.20 16.39 -13.76
CA TYR A 22 7.39 15.56 -13.60
C TYR A 22 7.12 14.08 -13.90
N ALA A 23 5.96 13.54 -13.49
CA ALA A 23 5.54 12.20 -13.89
C ALA A 23 5.41 12.06 -15.41
N ALA A 24 4.87 13.08 -16.09
CA ALA A 24 4.81 13.11 -17.55
C ALA A 24 6.20 13.15 -18.19
N LEU A 25 7.16 13.89 -17.60
CA LEU A 25 8.54 13.90 -18.06
C LEU A 25 9.18 12.52 -17.91
N LYS A 26 9.09 11.91 -16.72
CA LYS A 26 9.63 10.57 -16.43
C LYS A 26 9.05 9.50 -17.35
N SER A 27 7.75 9.56 -17.61
CA SER A 27 7.08 8.66 -18.56
C SER A 27 7.67 8.76 -19.97
N ARG A 28 7.98 9.98 -20.45
CA ARG A 28 8.66 10.18 -21.75
C ARG A 28 10.10 9.68 -21.77
N LEU A 29 10.73 9.57 -20.60
CA LEU A 29 12.07 9.00 -20.42
C LEU A 29 12.03 7.47 -20.20
N GLY A 30 10.87 6.83 -20.33
CA GLY A 30 10.72 5.37 -20.17
C GLY A 30 10.64 4.90 -18.72
N ILE A 31 10.44 5.81 -17.76
CA ILE A 31 10.26 5.47 -16.34
C ILE A 31 8.77 5.45 -16.03
N ASP A 32 8.29 4.31 -15.52
CA ASP A 32 6.92 4.14 -15.00
C ASP A 32 6.74 5.00 -13.74
N ALA A 33 6.03 6.12 -13.88
CA ALA A 33 5.87 7.13 -12.86
C ALA A 33 4.39 7.54 -12.71
N VAL A 34 3.92 7.60 -11.46
CA VAL A 34 2.53 7.90 -11.13
C VAL A 34 2.48 9.16 -10.27
N PRO A 35 1.79 10.23 -10.71
CA PRO A 35 1.64 11.43 -9.90
C PRO A 35 0.61 11.19 -8.79
N ALA A 36 0.95 11.66 -7.59
CA ALA A 36 0.11 11.57 -6.41
C ALA A 36 0.09 12.90 -5.65
N ALA A 37 -0.95 13.11 -4.85
CA ALA A 37 -1.09 14.22 -3.93
C ALA A 37 -1.21 13.69 -2.49
N ALA A 38 -0.45 14.27 -1.57
CA ALA A 38 -0.39 13.86 -0.16
C ALA A 38 -1.58 14.35 0.70
N GLY A 39 -2.59 14.95 0.06
CA GLY A 39 -3.74 15.54 0.74
C GLY A 39 -4.82 15.97 -0.23
N LYS A 40 -5.88 16.59 0.31
CA LYS A 40 -7.03 17.05 -0.48
C LYS A 40 -6.61 18.19 -1.41
N ILE A 41 -6.94 18.05 -2.70
CA ILE A 41 -6.71 19.08 -3.72
C ILE A 41 -7.54 20.33 -3.38
N ASN A 42 -6.88 21.48 -3.34
CA ASN A 42 -7.52 22.76 -3.06
C ASN A 42 -8.32 23.29 -4.27
N ARG A 43 -9.11 24.35 -4.07
CA ARG A 43 -9.98 24.90 -5.13
C ARG A 43 -9.21 25.51 -6.30
N GLU A 44 -8.09 26.18 -6.02
CA GLU A 44 -7.22 26.77 -7.04
C GLU A 44 -6.65 25.67 -7.95
N THR A 45 -6.05 24.64 -7.35
CA THR A 45 -5.49 23.50 -8.08
C THR A 45 -6.59 22.76 -8.85
N ALA A 46 -7.78 22.58 -8.28
CA ALA A 46 -8.91 21.99 -8.99
C ALA A 46 -9.34 22.82 -10.21
N PHE A 47 -9.34 24.15 -10.11
CA PHE A 47 -9.59 25.04 -11.25
C PHE A 47 -8.53 24.82 -12.35
N VAL A 48 -7.25 24.77 -11.99
CA VAL A 48 -6.15 24.51 -12.93
C VAL A 48 -6.30 23.17 -13.65
N LEU A 49 -6.56 22.10 -12.91
CA LEU A 49 -6.76 20.75 -13.47
C LEU A 49 -7.94 20.72 -14.45
N ASN A 50 -9.06 21.34 -14.09
CA ASN A 50 -10.23 21.45 -14.95
C ASN A 50 -9.94 22.29 -16.21
N ARG A 51 -9.23 23.41 -16.06
CA ARG A 51 -8.88 24.32 -17.15
C ARG A 51 -8.07 23.64 -18.25
N PHE A 52 -7.17 22.73 -17.87
CA PHE A 52 -6.29 22.01 -18.78
C PHE A 52 -6.72 20.57 -19.07
N GLU A 53 -7.92 20.18 -18.62
CA GLU A 53 -8.49 18.82 -18.82
C GLU A 53 -7.53 17.71 -18.36
N VAL A 54 -6.93 17.91 -17.19
CA VAL A 54 -6.02 16.95 -16.57
C VAL A 54 -6.75 16.27 -15.41
N ALA A 55 -6.72 14.93 -15.39
CA ALA A 55 -7.31 14.16 -14.30
C ALA A 55 -6.59 14.47 -12.97
N PRO A 56 -7.32 14.54 -11.84
CA PRO A 56 -6.69 14.70 -10.54
C PRO A 56 -5.75 13.52 -10.25
N PRO A 57 -4.59 13.75 -9.60
CA PRO A 57 -3.66 12.69 -9.24
C PRO A 57 -4.24 11.76 -8.16
N LEU A 58 -3.59 10.62 -7.97
CA LEU A 58 -3.92 9.69 -6.88
C LEU A 58 -3.76 10.39 -5.52
N ILE A 59 -4.76 10.31 -4.66
CA ILE A 59 -4.60 10.78 -3.27
C ILE A 59 -3.95 9.67 -2.45
N ILE A 60 -2.83 9.98 -1.81
CA ILE A 60 -2.11 9.08 -0.91
C ILE A 60 -2.03 9.70 0.49
N GLN A 61 -2.15 8.87 1.51
CA GLN A 61 -2.01 9.29 2.91
C GLN A 61 -0.66 8.84 3.48
N ASP A 62 -0.19 7.68 3.03
CA ASP A 62 1.05 7.06 3.45
C ASP A 62 1.75 6.34 2.29
N VAL A 63 3.02 6.03 2.50
CA VAL A 63 3.84 5.15 1.67
C VAL A 63 4.40 3.99 2.50
N LYS A 64 3.69 3.60 3.57
CA LYS A 64 4.08 2.46 4.41
C LYS A 64 4.15 1.19 3.57
N THR A 65 5.04 0.29 3.95
CA THR A 65 5.23 -0.96 3.24
C THR A 65 4.06 -1.91 3.52
N GLN A 66 3.48 -2.48 2.47
CA GLN A 66 2.40 -3.45 2.56
C GLN A 66 2.84 -4.82 2.00
N VAL A 67 2.07 -5.87 2.25
CA VAL A 67 2.39 -7.23 1.76
C VAL A 67 2.47 -7.29 0.22
N LYS A 68 1.60 -6.57 -0.49
CA LYS A 68 1.65 -6.47 -1.97
C LYS A 68 2.95 -5.88 -2.50
N ASP A 69 3.68 -5.15 -1.66
CA ASP A 69 4.95 -4.56 -2.02
C ASP A 69 6.08 -5.59 -1.93
N LEU A 70 5.87 -6.74 -1.28
CA LEU A 70 6.85 -7.80 -1.13
C LEU A 70 6.89 -8.71 -2.36
N LYS A 71 8.04 -9.33 -2.60
CA LYS A 71 8.17 -10.43 -3.56
C LYS A 71 7.62 -11.71 -2.94
N LEU A 72 6.38 -12.06 -3.27
CA LEU A 72 5.74 -13.28 -2.81
C LEU A 72 6.41 -14.52 -3.42
N GLU A 73 6.57 -15.57 -2.64
CA GLU A 73 6.97 -16.89 -3.14
C GLU A 73 5.76 -17.57 -3.79
N ASN A 74 5.90 -17.94 -5.07
CA ASN A 74 4.90 -18.73 -5.76
C ASN A 74 5.13 -20.22 -5.44
N ILE A 75 4.22 -20.82 -4.68
CA ILE A 75 4.26 -22.23 -4.29
C ILE A 75 3.13 -22.96 -5.00
N PRO A 76 3.41 -24.09 -5.71
CA PRO A 76 2.36 -24.84 -6.38
C PRO A 76 1.34 -25.37 -5.37
N GLY A 77 0.06 -25.17 -5.68
CA GLY A 77 -1.02 -25.77 -4.92
C GLY A 77 -1.37 -27.16 -5.38
N LEU A 78 -1.76 -27.99 -4.41
CA LEU A 78 -2.22 -29.35 -4.65
C LEU A 78 -3.72 -29.46 -4.33
N PRO A 79 -4.48 -30.27 -5.08
CA PRO A 79 -5.85 -30.60 -4.68
C PRO A 79 -5.87 -31.41 -3.38
N PRO A 80 -6.99 -31.38 -2.63
CA PRO A 80 -7.13 -32.16 -1.39
C PRO A 80 -7.03 -33.68 -1.61
N THR A 81 -7.24 -34.14 -2.85
CA THR A 81 -7.16 -35.54 -3.29
C THR A 81 -5.76 -35.98 -3.76
N THR A 82 -4.77 -35.08 -3.75
CA THR A 82 -3.37 -35.50 -3.95
C THR A 82 -2.93 -36.42 -2.82
N SER A 83 -2.11 -37.43 -3.14
CA SER A 83 -1.57 -38.33 -2.12
C SER A 83 -0.55 -37.62 -1.21
N ILE A 84 -0.47 -38.07 0.05
CA ILE A 84 0.54 -37.59 1.00
C ILE A 84 1.97 -37.81 0.47
N LEU A 85 2.20 -38.94 -0.21
CA LEU A 85 3.49 -39.30 -0.79
C LEU A 85 3.91 -38.35 -1.92
N GLU A 86 3.00 -38.03 -2.83
CA GLU A 86 3.26 -37.08 -3.91
C GLU A 86 3.55 -35.69 -3.35
N ALA A 87 2.78 -35.25 -2.35
CA ALA A 87 3.05 -33.99 -1.66
C ALA A 87 4.42 -33.98 -1.00
N TYR A 88 4.82 -35.07 -0.33
CA TYR A 88 6.15 -35.22 0.26
C TYR A 88 7.25 -35.11 -0.81
N HIS A 89 7.14 -35.82 -1.93
CA HIS A 89 8.13 -35.75 -3.01
C HIS A 89 8.25 -34.33 -3.59
N LEU A 90 7.12 -33.65 -3.80
CA LEU A 90 7.11 -32.27 -4.29
C LEU A 90 7.81 -31.31 -3.30
N MET A 91 7.59 -31.51 -2.00
CA MET A 91 8.27 -30.74 -0.95
C MET A 91 9.77 -31.00 -0.93
N GLU A 92 10.19 -32.25 -1.07
CA GLU A 92 11.59 -32.64 -1.08
C GLU A 92 12.33 -32.10 -2.32
N GLU A 93 11.76 -32.32 -3.52
CA GLU A 93 12.31 -31.90 -4.81
C GLU A 93 12.50 -30.39 -4.89
N LYS A 94 11.48 -29.62 -4.44
CA LYS A 94 11.49 -28.15 -4.51
C LYS A 94 11.98 -27.48 -3.22
N HIS A 95 12.41 -28.26 -2.22
CA HIS A 95 12.81 -27.78 -0.90
C HIS A 95 11.78 -26.86 -0.22
N LEU A 96 10.50 -27.19 -0.37
CA LEU A 96 9.38 -26.38 0.14
C LEU A 96 9.03 -26.81 1.56
N PRO A 97 8.99 -25.88 2.55
CA PRO A 97 8.66 -26.23 3.92
C PRO A 97 7.15 -26.46 4.14
N THR A 98 6.31 -25.94 3.26
CA THR A 98 4.85 -25.96 3.35
C THR A 98 4.24 -25.88 1.96
N LEU A 99 3.17 -26.64 1.72
CA LEU A 99 2.38 -26.59 0.49
C LEU A 99 0.95 -26.09 0.79
N PRO A 100 0.37 -25.24 -0.08
CA PRO A 100 -1.04 -24.91 -0.04
C PRO A 100 -1.87 -26.05 -0.64
N VAL A 101 -3.02 -26.33 -0.01
CA VAL A 101 -4.06 -27.18 -0.58
C VAL A 101 -5.16 -26.28 -1.14
N LEU A 102 -5.43 -26.42 -2.44
CA LEU A 102 -6.33 -25.56 -3.19
C LEU A 102 -7.52 -26.34 -3.75
N ASN A 103 -8.66 -25.68 -3.93
CA ASN A 103 -9.74 -26.21 -4.75
C ASN A 103 -9.55 -25.85 -6.24
N ASP A 104 -10.47 -26.29 -7.09
CA ASP A 104 -10.44 -26.05 -8.54
C ASP A 104 -10.53 -24.55 -8.92
N ALA A 105 -11.06 -23.71 -8.02
CA ALA A 105 -11.12 -22.25 -8.20
C ALA A 105 -9.81 -21.53 -7.79
N GLY A 106 -8.84 -22.26 -7.22
CA GLY A 106 -7.59 -21.72 -6.68
C GLY A 106 -7.73 -21.10 -5.29
N GLU A 107 -8.81 -21.40 -4.57
CA GLU A 107 -9.04 -20.94 -3.20
C GLU A 107 -8.31 -21.84 -2.20
N LEU A 108 -7.73 -21.23 -1.19
CA LEU A 108 -6.98 -21.93 -0.15
C LEU A 108 -7.92 -22.69 0.81
N GLN A 109 -7.88 -24.02 0.76
CA GLN A 109 -8.64 -24.92 1.65
C GLN A 109 -7.85 -25.29 2.91
N GLY A 110 -6.52 -25.31 2.83
CA GLY A 110 -5.64 -25.63 3.94
C GLY A 110 -4.17 -25.57 3.57
N ILE A 111 -3.31 -25.94 4.51
CA ILE A 111 -1.87 -26.09 4.27
C ILE A 111 -1.37 -27.43 4.82
N VAL A 112 -0.27 -27.93 4.25
CA VAL A 112 0.45 -29.10 4.76
C VAL A 112 1.93 -28.79 4.89
N SER A 113 2.51 -29.07 6.05
CA SER A 113 3.95 -28.98 6.29
C SER A 113 4.57 -30.37 6.49
N MET A 114 5.90 -30.45 6.42
CA MET A 114 6.63 -31.70 6.74
C MET A 114 6.32 -32.21 8.14
N LYS A 115 6.03 -31.29 9.08
CA LYS A 115 5.61 -31.65 10.44
C LYS A 115 4.25 -32.31 10.43
N ASP A 116 3.30 -31.82 9.63
CA ASP A 116 1.95 -32.37 9.56
C ASP A 116 1.98 -33.77 8.92
N ILE A 117 2.77 -33.97 7.87
CA ILE A 117 3.02 -35.30 7.28
C ILE A 117 3.61 -36.24 8.33
N ALA A 118 4.69 -35.83 9.02
CA ALA A 118 5.32 -36.66 10.05
C ALA A 118 4.36 -36.99 11.21
N MET A 119 3.55 -36.02 11.66
CA MET A 119 2.57 -36.25 12.71
C MET A 119 1.42 -37.14 12.25
N GLY A 120 0.96 -37.01 11.00
CA GLY A 120 0.00 -37.93 10.40
C GLY A 120 0.52 -39.36 10.37
N LEU A 121 1.80 -39.56 10.05
CA LEU A 121 2.45 -40.88 10.08
C LEU A 121 2.73 -41.43 11.47
N ILE A 122 2.61 -40.63 12.55
CA ILE A 122 2.86 -41.07 13.93
C ILE A 122 1.54 -41.21 14.72
N ARG A 123 0.57 -40.34 14.48
CA ARG A 123 -0.68 -40.23 15.25
C ARG A 123 -1.95 -40.50 14.44
N GLY A 124 -1.83 -40.66 13.13
CA GLY A 124 -2.97 -40.86 12.24
C GLY A 124 -3.66 -42.21 12.42
N ASP A 125 -4.82 -42.36 11.80
CA ASP A 125 -5.50 -43.65 11.73
C ASP A 125 -4.79 -44.56 10.72
N PHE A 126 -4.00 -45.51 11.24
CA PHE A 126 -3.30 -46.52 10.44
C PHE A 126 -4.17 -47.70 10.01
N HIS A 127 -5.48 -47.65 10.23
CA HIS A 127 -6.37 -48.71 9.80
C HIS A 127 -7.33 -48.24 8.73
N ARG A 128 -7.59 -46.93 8.59
CA ARG A 128 -8.48 -46.40 7.56
C ARG A 128 -7.70 -45.71 6.44
N LEU A 129 -8.14 -45.89 5.21
CA LEU A 129 -7.59 -45.25 4.02
C LEU A 129 -8.72 -44.61 3.24
N CYS A 130 -8.50 -43.38 2.76
CA CYS A 130 -9.31 -42.71 1.76
C CYS A 130 -8.37 -42.21 0.66
N THR A 131 -8.51 -42.73 -0.55
CA THR A 131 -7.64 -42.42 -1.70
C THR A 131 -8.27 -42.83 -3.04
N SER A 132 -7.59 -42.54 -4.15
CA SER A 132 -7.94 -43.07 -5.47
C SER A 132 -7.10 -44.29 -5.84
N VAL A 133 -7.62 -45.11 -6.75
CA VAL A 133 -6.84 -46.20 -7.37
C VAL A 133 -5.58 -45.66 -8.06
N SER A 134 -5.63 -44.48 -8.68
CA SER A 134 -4.47 -43.85 -9.32
C SER A 134 -3.36 -43.53 -8.33
N ASN A 135 -3.69 -42.96 -7.17
CA ASN A 135 -2.71 -42.69 -6.11
C ASN A 135 -2.06 -43.98 -5.60
N LEU A 136 -2.80 -45.09 -5.53
CA LEU A 136 -2.27 -46.40 -5.15
C LEU A 136 -1.35 -46.99 -6.22
N ILE A 137 -1.71 -46.84 -7.50
CA ILE A 137 -0.88 -47.24 -8.63
C ILE A 137 0.46 -46.49 -8.59
N ASP A 138 0.41 -45.15 -8.48
CA ASP A 138 1.61 -44.33 -8.51
C ASP A 138 2.46 -44.52 -7.25
N GLY A 139 1.83 -44.56 -6.06
CA GLY A 139 2.54 -44.65 -4.79
C GLY A 139 3.11 -46.02 -4.46
N LEU A 140 2.49 -47.10 -4.97
CA LEU A 140 2.94 -48.48 -4.73
C LEU A 140 3.62 -49.11 -5.96
N ASN A 141 3.75 -48.37 -7.08
CA ASN A 141 4.12 -48.90 -8.39
C ASN A 141 3.24 -50.08 -8.81
N GLY A 142 1.93 -49.94 -8.58
CA GLY A 142 0.94 -50.99 -8.78
C GLY A 142 0.48 -51.15 -10.23
N THR A 143 -0.10 -52.31 -10.54
CA THR A 143 -0.77 -52.60 -11.81
C THR A 143 -2.20 -53.04 -11.51
N LEU A 144 -3.19 -52.36 -12.10
CA LEU A 144 -4.60 -52.69 -11.94
C LEU A 144 -4.93 -54.00 -12.68
N LEU A 145 -5.43 -54.99 -11.95
CA LEU A 145 -5.85 -56.29 -12.50
C LEU A 145 -7.36 -56.38 -12.73
N SER A 146 -8.16 -55.78 -11.83
CA SER A 146 -9.62 -55.76 -11.89
C SER A 146 -10.15 -54.46 -11.29
N GLY A 147 -11.28 -53.97 -11.79
CA GLY A 147 -11.93 -52.74 -11.34
C GLY A 147 -11.68 -51.55 -12.26
N THR A 148 -12.11 -50.36 -11.80
CA THR A 148 -11.96 -49.08 -12.52
C THR A 148 -11.12 -48.10 -11.68
N ALA A 149 -10.59 -47.07 -12.33
CA ALA A 149 -9.89 -45.97 -11.65
C ALA A 149 -10.90 -45.10 -10.85
N GLY A 150 -11.28 -45.55 -9.66
CA GLY A 150 -12.23 -44.88 -8.77
C GLY A 150 -11.67 -44.59 -7.38
N GLU A 151 -12.57 -44.24 -6.48
CA GLU A 151 -12.29 -43.95 -5.06
C GLU A 151 -12.24 -45.24 -4.22
N ILE A 152 -11.34 -45.27 -3.25
CA ILE A 152 -11.14 -46.33 -2.26
C ILE A 152 -11.24 -45.69 -0.88
N GLU A 153 -12.24 -46.10 -0.11
CA GLU A 153 -12.43 -45.70 1.28
C GLU A 153 -12.76 -46.90 2.17
N GLY A 154 -11.80 -47.33 2.99
CA GLY A 154 -11.95 -48.60 3.71
C GLY A 154 -10.90 -48.86 4.78
N ARG A 155 -10.97 -50.05 5.38
CA ARG A 155 -10.11 -50.51 6.46
C ARG A 155 -9.04 -51.47 5.97
N ILE A 156 -7.78 -51.12 6.17
CA ILE A 156 -6.62 -51.93 5.79
C ILE A 156 -6.47 -53.12 6.74
N SER A 157 -6.31 -54.31 6.16
CA SER A 157 -6.03 -55.56 6.85
C SER A 157 -4.94 -56.34 6.13
N VAL A 158 -3.86 -56.64 6.86
CA VAL A 158 -2.74 -57.46 6.36
C VAL A 158 -2.97 -58.92 6.78
N ILE A 159 -3.09 -59.82 5.81
CA ILE A 159 -3.56 -61.19 6.09
C ILE A 159 -2.39 -62.18 6.12
N ALA A 160 -2.09 -62.65 7.33
CA ALA A 160 -1.16 -63.75 7.59
C ALA A 160 -1.85 -65.04 8.07
N PHE A 161 -3.05 -64.94 8.65
CA PHE A 161 -3.78 -66.06 9.24
C PHE A 161 -4.41 -66.99 8.20
N TYR A 162 -4.74 -68.23 8.61
CA TYR A 162 -5.51 -69.15 7.77
C TYR A 162 -6.94 -68.65 7.51
N VAL A 163 -7.53 -69.05 6.38
CA VAL A 163 -8.88 -68.62 5.98
C VAL A 163 -9.92 -68.89 7.08
N GLU A 164 -9.84 -70.03 7.77
CA GLU A 164 -10.74 -70.39 8.87
C GLU A 164 -10.68 -69.41 10.05
N THR A 165 -9.55 -68.76 10.30
CA THR A 165 -9.38 -67.79 11.39
C THR A 165 -10.03 -66.44 11.06
N ILE A 166 -10.16 -66.11 9.78
CA ILE A 166 -10.62 -64.78 9.32
C ILE A 166 -12.03 -64.82 8.73
N LYS A 167 -12.69 -65.98 8.69
CA LYS A 167 -14.08 -66.10 8.23
C LYS A 167 -14.99 -65.14 8.99
N GLY A 168 -15.74 -64.33 8.25
CA GLY A 168 -16.67 -63.34 8.80
C GLY A 168 -16.03 -62.04 9.30
N THR A 169 -14.71 -61.85 9.10
CA THR A 169 -14.03 -60.58 9.45
C THR A 169 -14.04 -59.56 8.30
N PHE A 170 -14.24 -60.02 7.07
CA PHE A 170 -14.27 -59.17 5.88
C PHE A 170 -15.66 -58.60 5.61
N ASN A 171 -15.67 -57.38 5.11
CA ASN A 171 -16.85 -56.66 4.65
C ASN A 171 -16.51 -55.81 3.41
N ASP A 172 -17.51 -55.10 2.90
CA ASP A 172 -17.41 -54.21 1.75
C ASP A 172 -16.52 -52.98 1.97
N GLU A 173 -16.20 -52.63 3.22
CA GLU A 173 -15.20 -51.61 3.57
C GLU A 173 -13.78 -52.18 3.68
N SER A 174 -13.55 -53.48 3.48
CA SER A 174 -12.24 -54.08 3.73
C SER A 174 -11.23 -53.84 2.60
N ILE A 175 -9.99 -53.51 2.95
CA ILE A 175 -8.84 -53.40 2.05
C ILE A 175 -7.83 -54.47 2.45
N ILE A 176 -7.66 -55.49 1.61
CA ILE A 176 -6.90 -56.69 1.95
C ILE A 176 -5.52 -56.66 1.30
N ILE A 177 -4.46 -56.75 2.11
CA ILE A 177 -3.08 -56.92 1.63
C ILE A 177 -2.67 -58.39 1.82
N VAL A 178 -2.37 -59.07 0.73
CA VAL A 178 -2.09 -60.51 0.72
C VAL A 178 -1.03 -60.88 -0.32
N GLY A 179 -0.25 -61.94 -0.04
CA GLY A 179 0.67 -62.53 -1.02
C GLY A 179 -0.01 -63.55 -1.93
N ASP A 180 0.68 -64.65 -2.26
CA ASP A 180 0.21 -65.75 -3.11
C ASP A 180 -0.73 -66.75 -2.40
N ARG A 181 -1.59 -66.24 -1.51
CA ARG A 181 -2.57 -67.06 -0.77
C ARG A 181 -3.94 -67.07 -1.44
N TYR A 182 -4.09 -68.01 -2.38
CA TYR A 182 -5.29 -68.09 -3.21
C TYR A 182 -6.60 -68.36 -2.45
N ASP A 183 -6.54 -69.09 -1.33
CA ASP A 183 -7.66 -69.33 -0.42
C ASP A 183 -8.21 -68.02 0.18
N ILE A 184 -7.31 -67.11 0.55
CA ILE A 184 -7.64 -65.80 1.09
C ILE A 184 -8.18 -64.87 0.00
N ILE A 185 -7.59 -64.91 -1.19
CA ILE A 185 -8.03 -64.10 -2.34
C ILE A 185 -9.47 -64.49 -2.72
N GLU A 186 -9.77 -65.79 -2.82
CA GLU A 186 -11.13 -66.27 -3.14
C GLU A 186 -12.14 -65.81 -2.07
N HIS A 187 -11.80 -65.95 -0.79
CA HIS A 187 -12.66 -65.48 0.30
C HIS A 187 -12.90 -63.96 0.28
N ALA A 188 -11.86 -63.16 -0.01
CA ALA A 188 -11.98 -61.71 -0.14
C ALA A 188 -12.91 -61.31 -1.30
N ILE A 189 -12.84 -62.02 -2.43
CA ILE A 189 -13.74 -61.81 -3.57
C ILE A 189 -15.18 -62.15 -3.20
N GLU A 190 -15.40 -63.30 -2.54
CA GLU A 190 -16.74 -63.73 -2.08
C GLU A 190 -17.35 -62.74 -1.09
N SER A 191 -16.54 -62.18 -0.20
CA SER A 191 -16.93 -61.14 0.76
C SER A 191 -17.14 -59.76 0.14
N ARG A 192 -16.86 -59.59 -1.16
CA ARG A 192 -16.98 -58.31 -1.90
C ARG A 192 -16.25 -57.16 -1.23
N VAL A 193 -15.01 -57.43 -0.80
CA VAL A 193 -14.16 -56.39 -0.21
C VAL A 193 -13.93 -55.24 -1.20
N GLN A 194 -13.58 -54.07 -0.70
CA GLN A 194 -13.36 -52.89 -1.53
C GLN A 194 -12.14 -53.04 -2.44
N LEU A 195 -11.04 -53.56 -1.91
CA LEU A 195 -9.77 -53.66 -2.60
C LEU A 195 -8.96 -54.87 -2.14
N ILE A 196 -8.37 -55.59 -3.09
CA ILE A 196 -7.36 -56.62 -2.85
C ILE A 196 -6.02 -56.15 -3.43
N ILE A 197 -4.99 -56.07 -2.60
CA ILE A 197 -3.61 -55.77 -3.00
C ILE A 197 -2.78 -57.04 -2.91
N ILE A 198 -2.25 -57.48 -4.06
CA ILE A 198 -1.45 -58.69 -4.21
C ILE A 198 0.02 -58.31 -4.27
N THR A 199 0.80 -58.77 -3.31
CA THR A 199 2.19 -58.35 -3.10
C THR A 199 3.21 -59.30 -3.75
N GLY A 200 4.43 -58.80 -3.97
CA GLY A 200 5.57 -59.58 -4.46
C GLY A 200 5.67 -59.73 -5.98
N GLY A 201 4.82 -59.04 -6.76
CA GLY A 201 4.91 -58.95 -8.23
C GLY A 201 4.77 -60.27 -9.00
N LYS A 202 4.36 -61.35 -8.35
CA LYS A 202 4.12 -62.63 -9.02
C LYS A 202 2.82 -62.59 -9.81
N PRO A 203 2.77 -63.21 -11.01
CA PRO A 203 1.52 -63.32 -11.76
C PRO A 203 0.50 -64.15 -10.97
N ILE A 204 -0.76 -63.76 -11.07
CA ILE A 204 -1.88 -64.47 -10.44
C ILE A 204 -2.64 -65.23 -11.53
N PRO A 205 -3.19 -66.43 -11.24
CA PRO A 205 -3.99 -67.16 -12.22
C PRO A 205 -5.23 -66.35 -12.67
N ASP A 206 -5.49 -66.32 -13.98
CA ASP A 206 -6.58 -65.54 -14.60
C ASP A 206 -7.97 -65.84 -14.01
N LYS A 207 -8.19 -67.05 -13.48
CA LYS A 207 -9.42 -67.43 -12.76
C LYS A 207 -9.77 -66.41 -11.68
N TYR A 208 -8.78 -65.96 -10.88
CA TYR A 208 -9.02 -65.03 -9.77
C TYR A 208 -9.28 -63.60 -10.26
N ILE A 209 -8.63 -63.19 -11.35
CA ILE A 209 -8.89 -61.90 -12.01
C ILE A 209 -10.33 -61.86 -12.53
N GLN A 210 -10.76 -62.90 -13.23
CA GLN A 210 -12.12 -63.00 -13.79
C GLN A 210 -13.20 -63.07 -12.70
N LEU A 211 -12.92 -63.79 -11.60
CA LEU A 211 -13.80 -63.82 -10.43
C LEU A 211 -13.94 -62.44 -9.80
N ALA A 212 -12.83 -61.73 -9.60
CA ALA A 212 -12.84 -60.36 -9.07
C ALA A 212 -13.62 -59.39 -9.97
N GLN A 213 -13.42 -59.48 -11.29
CA GLN A 213 -14.16 -58.67 -12.27
C GLN A 213 -15.67 -58.93 -12.21
N SER A 214 -16.06 -60.21 -12.15
CA SER A 214 -17.47 -60.61 -12.08
C SER A 214 -18.14 -60.19 -10.77
N ALA A 215 -17.37 -60.17 -9.67
CA ALA A 215 -17.82 -59.71 -8.36
C ALA A 215 -17.77 -58.18 -8.18
N GLY A 216 -17.17 -57.44 -9.13
CA GLY A 216 -16.97 -56.00 -9.02
C GLY A 216 -15.89 -55.60 -8.00
N VAL A 217 -14.97 -56.49 -7.65
CA VAL A 217 -13.91 -56.25 -6.66
C VAL A 217 -12.67 -55.67 -7.35
N CYS A 218 -12.16 -54.56 -6.80
CA CYS A 218 -10.94 -53.93 -7.26
C CYS A 218 -9.72 -54.75 -6.84
N MET A 219 -8.78 -54.98 -7.76
CA MET A 219 -7.59 -55.79 -7.50
C MET A 219 -6.35 -55.14 -8.09
N LEU A 220 -5.33 -54.96 -7.27
CA LEU A 220 -4.06 -54.32 -7.62
C LEU A 220 -2.90 -55.29 -7.36
N SER A 221 -2.01 -55.48 -8.33
CA SER A 221 -0.73 -56.16 -8.12
C SER A 221 0.35 -55.13 -7.82
N VAL A 222 1.18 -55.37 -6.81
CA VAL A 222 2.32 -54.50 -6.48
C VAL A 222 3.61 -55.33 -6.46
N PRO A 223 4.74 -54.78 -6.94
CA PRO A 223 6.02 -55.51 -6.99
C PRO A 223 6.64 -55.72 -5.61
N SER A 224 6.31 -54.84 -4.66
CA SER A 224 6.89 -54.81 -3.31
C SER A 224 6.37 -55.94 -2.42
N ASP A 225 7.13 -56.30 -1.39
CA ASP A 225 6.70 -57.27 -0.39
C ASP A 225 5.57 -56.74 0.52
N THR A 226 4.97 -57.63 1.31
CA THR A 226 3.83 -57.32 2.19
C THR A 226 4.16 -56.28 3.26
N TYR A 227 5.38 -56.28 3.81
CA TYR A 227 5.77 -55.34 4.86
C TYR A 227 5.99 -53.93 4.31
N TYR A 228 6.69 -53.82 3.19
CA TYR A 228 6.88 -52.54 2.52
C TYR A 228 5.55 -51.96 2.05
N THR A 229 4.70 -52.79 1.44
CA THR A 229 3.37 -52.38 0.97
C THR A 229 2.50 -51.87 2.12
N SER A 230 2.48 -52.58 3.26
CA SER A 230 1.69 -52.15 4.43
C SER A 230 2.19 -50.84 5.05
N LYS A 231 3.48 -50.52 4.93
CA LYS A 231 4.04 -49.24 5.37
C LYS A 231 3.75 -48.09 4.40
N MET A 232 3.78 -48.36 3.09
CA MET A 232 3.63 -47.33 2.06
C MET A 232 2.18 -46.97 1.78
N ILE A 233 1.24 -47.90 1.91
CA ILE A 233 -0.17 -47.70 1.54
C ILE A 233 -0.81 -46.48 2.23
N HIS A 234 -0.46 -46.20 3.48
CA HIS A 234 -0.98 -45.02 4.20
C HIS A 234 -0.52 -43.70 3.61
N GLN A 235 0.67 -43.67 2.99
CA GLN A 235 1.18 -42.47 2.32
C GLN A 235 0.47 -42.21 0.99
N CYS A 236 -0.27 -43.20 0.47
CA CYS A 236 -1.11 -43.01 -0.71
C CYS A 236 -2.44 -42.32 -0.36
N GLY A 237 -2.77 -42.14 0.93
CA GLY A 237 -3.98 -41.45 1.38
C GLY A 237 -4.03 -39.98 0.95
N TYR A 238 -5.24 -39.42 0.89
CA TYR A 238 -5.45 -38.03 0.53
C TYR A 238 -4.89 -37.03 1.53
N LEU A 239 -4.35 -35.91 1.03
CA LEU A 239 -3.92 -34.77 1.82
C LEU A 239 -5.01 -34.23 2.73
N ALA A 240 -6.29 -34.30 2.30
CA ALA A 240 -7.44 -33.91 3.10
C ALA A 240 -7.46 -34.53 4.52
N SER A 241 -6.85 -35.70 4.69
CA SER A 241 -6.80 -36.41 5.98
C SER A 241 -5.79 -35.82 6.98
N ILE A 242 -4.80 -35.06 6.52
CA ILE A 242 -3.72 -34.51 7.36
C ILE A 242 -3.55 -32.99 7.25
N MET A 243 -4.17 -32.35 6.25
CA MET A 243 -4.03 -30.91 6.04
C MET A 243 -4.58 -30.12 7.22
N ARG A 244 -3.96 -28.97 7.48
CA ARG A 244 -4.43 -28.04 8.49
C ARG A 244 -5.42 -27.05 7.87
N ILE A 245 -6.65 -27.08 8.39
CA ILE A 245 -7.75 -26.19 7.98
C ILE A 245 -7.93 -25.03 8.98
N GLY A 246 -7.90 -25.34 10.28
CA GLY A 246 -7.96 -24.35 11.38
C GLY A 246 -6.58 -23.88 11.84
N ASP A 247 -6.51 -22.71 12.47
CA ASP A 247 -5.26 -22.10 12.98
C ASP A 247 -4.19 -21.82 11.90
N VAL A 248 -4.63 -21.59 10.66
CA VAL A 248 -3.77 -21.10 9.59
C VAL A 248 -3.75 -19.58 9.63
N ILE A 249 -2.61 -19.02 10.07
CA ILE A 249 -2.36 -17.59 9.97
C ILE A 249 -2.12 -17.25 8.49
N ARG A 250 -2.92 -16.33 7.97
CA ARG A 250 -2.88 -15.86 6.58
C ARG A 250 -2.86 -14.34 6.58
N PHE A 251 -2.21 -13.78 5.57
CA PHE A 251 -2.14 -12.33 5.37
C PHE A 251 -2.84 -11.94 4.07
N TYR A 252 -3.10 -10.65 3.91
CA TYR A 252 -3.72 -10.06 2.74
C TYR A 252 -2.77 -9.08 2.06
N PRO A 253 -2.87 -8.87 0.73
CA PRO A 253 -1.99 -7.96 0.00
C PRO A 253 -1.94 -6.53 0.57
N ASN A 254 -3.02 -6.05 1.19
CA ASN A 254 -3.10 -4.70 1.73
C ASN A 254 -2.66 -4.58 3.21
N ASP A 255 -2.33 -5.70 3.87
CA ASP A 255 -1.85 -5.66 5.26
C ASP A 255 -0.54 -4.88 5.35
N TYR A 256 -0.40 -4.06 6.40
CA TYR A 256 0.83 -3.33 6.67
C TYR A 256 1.91 -4.26 7.21
N LEU A 257 3.15 -4.02 6.80
CA LEU A 257 4.27 -4.88 7.19
C LEU A 257 4.52 -4.86 8.71
N GLU A 258 4.19 -3.77 9.40
CA GLU A 258 4.30 -3.65 10.86
C GLU A 258 3.39 -4.66 11.57
N ASP A 259 2.11 -4.75 11.18
CA ASP A 259 1.15 -5.70 11.73
C ASP A 259 1.58 -7.14 11.45
N VAL A 260 2.05 -7.40 10.22
CA VAL A 260 2.57 -8.70 9.80
C VAL A 260 3.78 -9.11 10.64
N ARG A 261 4.69 -8.18 10.96
CA ARG A 261 5.86 -8.44 11.82
C ARG A 261 5.45 -8.87 13.20
N ASP A 262 4.49 -8.17 13.78
CA ASP A 262 3.99 -8.44 15.12
C ASP A 262 3.34 -9.81 15.18
N GLU A 263 2.51 -10.17 14.21
CA GLU A 263 1.88 -11.49 14.14
C GLU A 263 2.88 -12.63 13.89
N MET A 264 3.86 -12.43 13.00
CA MET A 264 4.94 -13.40 12.76
C MET A 264 5.88 -13.60 13.96
N SER A 265 6.01 -12.58 14.82
CA SER A 265 6.83 -12.66 16.04
C SER A 265 6.18 -13.55 17.11
N ARG A 266 4.85 -13.57 17.14
CA ARG A 266 4.04 -14.34 18.12
C ARG A 266 3.77 -15.77 17.66
N SER A 267 4.00 -16.08 16.39
CA SER A 267 3.74 -17.38 15.80
C SER A 267 5.01 -18.19 15.52
N HIS A 268 4.85 -19.51 15.41
CA HIS A 268 5.95 -20.46 15.17
C HIS A 268 5.97 -21.00 13.74
N PHE A 269 5.14 -20.48 12.84
CA PHE A 269 5.08 -20.95 11.47
C PHE A 269 6.27 -20.43 10.66
N ARG A 270 6.75 -21.27 9.72
CA ARG A 270 7.88 -20.92 8.85
C ARG A 270 7.45 -20.08 7.66
N SER A 271 6.26 -20.34 7.13
CA SER A 271 5.69 -19.72 5.94
C SER A 271 4.21 -19.45 6.17
N TYR A 272 3.72 -18.38 5.55
CA TYR A 272 2.37 -17.85 5.73
C TYR A 272 1.77 -17.60 4.35
N PRO A 273 0.59 -18.16 4.04
CA PRO A 273 -0.10 -17.87 2.81
C PRO A 273 -0.58 -16.41 2.80
N VAL A 274 -0.50 -15.79 1.63
CA VAL A 274 -1.14 -14.52 1.30
C VAL A 274 -2.32 -14.81 0.41
N VAL A 275 -3.52 -14.38 0.82
CA VAL A 275 -4.76 -14.61 0.07
C VAL A 275 -5.45 -13.29 -0.25
N ASP A 276 -6.20 -13.25 -1.35
CA ASP A 276 -7.08 -12.12 -1.65
C ASP A 276 -8.40 -12.19 -0.86
N GLU A 277 -9.27 -11.20 -1.05
CA GLU A 277 -10.60 -11.14 -0.41
C GLU A 277 -11.49 -12.34 -0.77
N GLY A 278 -11.24 -12.97 -1.92
CA GLY A 278 -11.92 -14.19 -2.37
C GLY A 278 -11.28 -15.48 -1.88
N SER A 279 -10.35 -15.41 -0.92
CA SER A 279 -9.56 -16.56 -0.42
C SER A 279 -8.69 -17.25 -1.48
N ARG A 280 -8.44 -16.61 -2.62
CA ARG A 280 -7.53 -17.14 -3.64
C ARG A 280 -6.10 -16.87 -3.24
N LEU A 281 -5.25 -17.86 -3.47
CA LEU A 281 -3.84 -17.76 -3.10
C LEU A 281 -3.11 -16.76 -4.00
N ALA A 282 -2.56 -15.70 -3.41
CA ALA A 282 -1.66 -14.77 -4.07
C ALA A 282 -0.19 -15.23 -4.01
N GLY A 283 0.19 -15.95 -2.96
CA GLY A 283 1.53 -16.50 -2.78
C GLY A 283 1.86 -16.74 -1.32
N PHE A 284 3.15 -16.86 -0.99
CA PHE A 284 3.62 -17.06 0.38
C PHE A 284 4.63 -16.00 0.80
N ILE A 285 4.61 -15.67 2.08
CA ILE A 285 5.65 -14.90 2.75
C ILE A 285 6.22 -15.66 3.94
N ASN A 286 7.40 -15.24 4.37
CA ASN A 286 8.15 -15.82 5.48
C ASN A 286 9.01 -14.70 6.09
N ARG A 287 9.74 -15.02 7.16
CA ARG A 287 10.50 -14.02 7.92
C ARG A 287 11.55 -13.26 7.10
N LYS A 288 12.17 -13.88 6.08
CA LYS A 288 13.18 -13.19 5.25
C LYS A 288 12.57 -12.05 4.41
N HIS A 289 11.34 -12.20 3.90
CA HIS A 289 10.67 -11.15 3.14
C HIS A 289 10.39 -9.92 3.99
N VAL A 290 10.12 -10.14 5.28
CA VAL A 290 9.78 -9.09 6.23
C VAL A 290 11.02 -8.38 6.79
N LEU A 291 12.15 -9.09 6.89
CA LEU A 291 13.43 -8.51 7.34
C LEU A 291 14.09 -7.62 6.28
N SER A 292 13.82 -7.85 5.00
CA SER A 292 14.40 -7.08 3.89
C SER A 292 13.31 -6.79 2.85
N PRO A 293 12.34 -5.92 3.21
CA PRO A 293 11.22 -5.63 2.33
C PRO A 293 11.67 -4.82 1.12
N SER A 294 11.02 -5.04 -0.01
CA SER A 294 11.04 -4.08 -1.12
C SER A 294 10.33 -2.82 -0.69
N ARG A 295 11.01 -1.68 -0.82
CA ARG A 295 10.48 -0.37 -0.46
C ARG A 295 9.74 0.24 -1.64
N LYS A 296 8.69 1.02 -1.37
CA LYS A 296 8.06 1.85 -2.39
C LYS A 296 9.06 2.90 -2.86
N ARG A 297 9.19 3.09 -4.18
CA ARG A 297 10.08 4.10 -4.76
C ARG A 297 9.34 5.41 -4.91
N VAL A 298 9.90 6.49 -4.37
CA VAL A 298 9.27 7.80 -4.32
C VAL A 298 10.16 8.91 -4.85
N VAL A 299 9.56 9.96 -5.39
CA VAL A 299 10.20 11.24 -5.68
C VAL A 299 9.42 12.33 -4.96
N LEU A 300 10.15 13.19 -4.26
CA LEU A 300 9.57 14.35 -3.58
C LEU A 300 9.72 15.57 -4.49
N VAL A 301 8.61 16.27 -4.69
CA VAL A 301 8.62 17.61 -5.30
C VAL A 301 8.19 18.62 -4.26
N ASP A 302 8.78 19.81 -4.30
CA ASP A 302 8.32 20.98 -3.52
C ASP A 302 8.40 20.83 -1.99
N HIS A 303 9.10 19.81 -1.50
CA HIS A 303 9.43 19.66 -0.08
C HIS A 303 10.57 18.67 0.14
N ASN A 304 11.22 18.81 1.28
CA ASN A 304 12.25 17.90 1.77
C ASN A 304 12.23 17.75 3.31
N GLU A 305 11.13 18.04 3.99
CA GLU A 305 11.00 17.81 5.45
C GLU A 305 10.08 16.61 5.72
N TYR A 306 10.47 15.67 6.59
CA TYR A 306 9.65 14.50 6.90
C TYR A 306 8.28 14.89 7.45
N ALA A 307 8.24 15.90 8.33
CA ALA A 307 7.01 16.41 8.92
C ALA A 307 6.01 16.97 7.89
N GLN A 308 6.50 17.36 6.70
CA GLN A 308 5.68 17.87 5.60
C GLN A 308 5.30 16.78 4.60
N SER A 309 5.88 15.60 4.68
CA SER A 309 5.66 14.50 3.73
C SER A 309 4.65 13.47 4.25
N VAL A 310 4.19 12.56 3.39
CA VAL A 310 3.26 11.45 3.72
C VAL A 310 3.79 10.54 4.82
N ASP A 311 2.90 9.83 5.52
CA ASP A 311 3.32 8.91 6.59
C ASP A 311 4.12 7.72 6.02
N GLY A 312 5.11 7.23 6.76
CA GLY A 312 5.93 6.09 6.35
C GLY A 312 6.99 6.41 5.28
N LEU A 313 7.29 7.69 5.03
CA LEU A 313 8.35 8.10 4.10
C LEU A 313 9.72 7.46 4.45
N GLU A 314 9.99 7.23 5.73
CA GLU A 314 11.21 6.58 6.24
C GLU A 314 11.35 5.12 5.78
N GLU A 315 10.21 4.48 5.49
CA GLU A 315 10.15 3.12 4.95
C GLU A 315 10.33 3.08 3.43
N ALA A 316 10.17 4.21 2.75
CA ALA A 316 10.29 4.31 1.30
C ALA A 316 11.75 4.39 0.84
N GLU A 317 11.95 4.19 -0.46
CA GLU A 317 13.19 4.49 -1.16
C GLU A 317 13.00 5.81 -1.90
N ILE A 318 13.54 6.89 -1.33
CA ILE A 318 13.57 8.20 -1.98
C ILE A 318 14.58 8.14 -3.12
N MET A 319 14.13 8.36 -4.33
CA MET A 319 14.95 8.32 -5.54
C MET A 319 15.50 9.70 -5.88
N GLU A 320 14.65 10.71 -5.78
CA GLU A 320 14.93 12.08 -6.20
C GLU A 320 14.17 13.09 -5.33
N ILE A 321 14.74 14.28 -5.17
CA ILE A 321 14.10 15.43 -4.53
C ILE A 321 14.30 16.65 -5.44
N ILE A 322 13.21 17.32 -5.79
CA ILE A 322 13.20 18.55 -6.58
C ILE A 322 12.48 19.61 -5.78
N ASP A 323 13.21 20.63 -5.33
CA ASP A 323 12.68 21.58 -4.36
C ASP A 323 13.29 22.97 -4.56
N HIS A 324 12.63 23.98 -3.99
CA HIS A 324 13.09 25.36 -3.91
C HIS A 324 13.10 25.91 -2.48
N HIS A 325 12.69 25.09 -1.50
CA HIS A 325 12.69 25.43 -0.09
C HIS A 325 14.08 25.34 0.56
N LYS A 326 14.15 25.74 1.84
CA LYS A 326 15.31 25.46 2.68
C LYS A 326 15.48 23.95 2.86
N LEU A 327 16.71 23.51 3.11
CA LEU A 327 16.97 22.13 3.49
C LEU A 327 16.51 21.87 4.93
N GLY A 328 15.85 20.74 5.12
CA GLY A 328 15.27 20.29 6.38
C GLY A 328 15.96 19.07 6.96
N ASP A 329 15.17 18.15 7.51
CA ASP A 329 15.61 16.98 8.29
C ASP A 329 15.72 15.68 7.47
N ILE A 330 15.65 15.75 6.14
CA ILE A 330 15.71 14.56 5.28
C ILE A 330 17.04 13.82 5.34
N SER A 331 16.98 12.48 5.32
CA SER A 331 18.15 11.62 5.22
C SER A 331 17.89 10.44 4.29
N THR A 332 18.91 9.99 3.55
CA THR A 332 18.81 8.84 2.64
C THR A 332 19.95 7.86 2.88
N ASN A 333 19.66 6.56 2.74
CA ASN A 333 20.65 5.50 2.91
C ASN A 333 21.49 5.25 1.64
N LEU A 334 21.04 5.76 0.49
CA LEU A 334 21.71 5.68 -0.80
C LEU A 334 21.85 7.10 -1.39
N PRO A 335 22.85 7.34 -2.26
CA PRO A 335 22.92 8.57 -3.03
C PRO A 335 21.67 8.75 -3.91
N ILE A 336 21.11 9.96 -3.91
CA ILE A 336 19.92 10.33 -4.69
C ILE A 336 20.21 11.53 -5.59
N SER A 337 19.36 11.76 -6.59
CA SER A 337 19.36 13.06 -7.28
C SER A 337 18.66 14.09 -6.39
N PHE A 338 19.40 15.08 -5.90
CA PHE A 338 18.84 16.19 -5.14
C PHE A 338 19.05 17.48 -5.93
N ARG A 339 17.97 18.08 -6.42
CA ARG A 339 17.97 19.38 -7.12
C ARG A 339 17.23 20.41 -6.29
N ASN A 340 17.99 21.20 -5.54
CA ASN A 340 17.46 22.38 -4.83
C ASN A 340 17.89 23.65 -5.55
N VAL A 341 16.95 24.48 -6.00
CA VAL A 341 17.27 25.73 -6.71
C VAL A 341 16.47 26.88 -6.07
N PRO A 342 17.11 28.01 -5.69
CA PRO A 342 16.43 29.14 -5.04
C PRO A 342 15.64 29.98 -6.07
N VAL A 343 14.62 29.38 -6.66
CA VAL A 343 13.64 30.02 -7.57
C VAL A 343 12.28 30.18 -6.90
N GLY A 344 11.36 30.87 -7.57
CA GLY A 344 10.04 31.16 -7.03
C GLY A 344 9.12 29.94 -6.93
N SER A 345 9.32 28.90 -7.76
CA SER A 345 8.44 27.73 -7.84
C SER A 345 9.20 26.47 -8.28
N THR A 346 8.78 25.29 -7.81
CA THR A 346 9.28 23.99 -8.23
C THR A 346 8.92 23.69 -9.70
N CYS A 347 7.78 24.18 -10.20
CA CYS A 347 7.43 24.10 -11.63
C CYS A 347 8.47 24.78 -12.54
N THR A 348 9.12 25.85 -12.09
CA THR A 348 10.25 26.46 -12.84
C THR A 348 11.40 25.48 -13.01
N ILE A 349 11.71 24.71 -11.96
CA ILE A 349 12.79 23.72 -11.98
C ILE A 349 12.43 22.57 -12.94
N ILE A 350 11.20 22.06 -12.86
CA ILE A 350 10.75 20.97 -13.75
C ILE A 350 10.75 21.44 -15.21
N TYR A 351 10.34 22.67 -15.49
CA TYR A 351 10.43 23.22 -16.84
C TYR A 351 11.87 23.24 -17.37
N GLN A 352 12.84 23.65 -16.54
CA GLN A 352 14.26 23.57 -16.92
C GLN A 352 14.69 22.13 -17.21
N MET A 353 14.21 21.16 -16.42
CA MET A 353 14.50 19.74 -16.66
C MET A 353 13.92 19.22 -17.98
N TYR A 354 12.75 19.71 -18.42
CA TYR A 354 12.24 19.42 -19.77
C TYR A 354 13.23 19.88 -20.84
N LEU A 355 13.70 21.12 -20.74
CA LEU A 355 14.65 21.72 -21.69
C LEU A 355 15.99 20.98 -21.72
N GLU A 356 16.51 20.58 -20.55
CA GLU A 356 17.77 19.81 -20.43
C GLU A 356 17.70 18.46 -21.16
N HIS A 357 16.52 17.86 -21.24
CA HIS A 357 16.28 16.62 -21.98
C HIS A 357 15.93 16.86 -23.47
N GLY A 358 15.96 18.11 -23.94
CA GLY A 358 15.56 18.48 -25.30
C GLY A 358 14.07 18.23 -25.58
N LEU A 359 13.24 18.25 -24.55
CA LEU A 359 11.80 17.98 -24.64
C LEU A 359 11.02 19.27 -24.37
N GLU A 360 10.00 19.52 -25.18
CA GLU A 360 9.01 20.56 -24.88
C GLU A 360 7.79 19.95 -24.18
N PRO A 361 7.26 20.59 -23.12
CA PRO A 361 6.00 20.17 -22.50
C PRO A 361 4.85 20.41 -23.49
N ASN A 362 3.94 19.43 -23.59
CA ASN A 362 2.72 19.63 -24.38
C ASN A 362 1.83 20.73 -23.75
N ARG A 363 0.81 21.20 -24.47
CA ARG A 363 -0.06 22.31 -24.02
C ARG A 363 -0.63 22.10 -22.60
N ARG A 364 -1.01 20.87 -22.24
CA ARG A 364 -1.57 20.58 -20.91
C ARG A 364 -0.51 20.72 -19.83
N MET A 365 0.66 20.09 -20.01
CA MET A 365 1.77 20.17 -19.06
C MET A 365 2.33 21.59 -18.97
N ALA A 366 2.39 22.32 -20.09
CA ALA A 366 2.81 23.70 -20.11
C ALA A 366 1.86 24.59 -19.28
N GLY A 367 0.55 24.33 -19.38
CA GLY A 367 -0.48 24.98 -18.58
C GLY A 367 -0.34 24.72 -17.08
N LEU A 368 -0.09 23.47 -16.69
CA LEU A 368 0.14 23.12 -15.28
C LEU A 368 1.39 23.80 -14.73
N LEU A 369 2.53 23.67 -15.42
CA LEU A 369 3.80 24.30 -15.03
C LEU A 369 3.65 25.81 -14.91
N LEU A 370 2.99 26.44 -15.88
CA LEU A 370 2.69 27.88 -15.84
C LEU A 370 1.85 28.23 -14.60
N SER A 371 0.83 27.44 -14.29
CA SER A 371 -0.07 27.70 -13.16
C SER A 371 0.64 27.60 -11.81
N GLY A 372 1.50 26.60 -11.63
CA GLY A 372 2.34 26.47 -10.43
C GLY A 372 3.25 27.68 -10.23
N ILE A 373 3.92 28.12 -11.30
CA ILE A 373 4.76 29.34 -11.27
C ILE A 373 3.94 30.57 -10.89
N LEU A 374 2.77 30.78 -11.52
CA LEU A 374 1.93 31.95 -11.22
C LEU A 374 1.39 31.91 -9.79
N SER A 375 1.08 30.72 -9.26
CA SER A 375 0.56 30.53 -7.90
C SER A 375 1.59 30.97 -6.85
N ASP A 376 2.76 30.33 -6.82
CA ASP A 376 3.79 30.60 -5.81
C ASP A 376 4.43 31.98 -5.93
N THR A 377 4.54 32.49 -7.15
CA THR A 377 5.08 33.82 -7.38
C THR A 377 4.04 34.92 -7.16
N LEU A 378 2.77 34.58 -6.89
CA LEU A 378 1.65 35.51 -6.79
C LEU A 378 1.61 36.46 -8.00
N TYR A 379 1.60 35.90 -9.21
CA TYR A 379 1.74 36.66 -10.46
C TYR A 379 2.98 37.56 -10.46
N PHE A 380 4.11 36.98 -10.07
CA PHE A 380 5.41 37.64 -10.00
C PHE A 380 5.54 38.80 -9.00
N LYS A 381 4.61 38.90 -8.03
CA LYS A 381 4.62 39.90 -6.96
C LYS A 381 5.29 39.40 -5.68
N SER A 382 5.43 38.09 -5.53
CA SER A 382 6.13 37.48 -4.39
C SER A 382 7.61 37.89 -4.38
N PRO A 383 8.20 38.18 -3.21
CA PRO A 383 9.63 38.47 -3.08
C PRO A 383 10.54 37.27 -3.41
N THR A 384 9.98 36.07 -3.58
CA THR A 384 10.73 34.88 -4.03
C THR A 384 10.89 34.81 -5.55
N THR A 385 10.17 35.64 -6.30
CA THR A 385 10.17 35.61 -7.77
C THR A 385 11.56 35.96 -8.33
N THR A 386 12.06 35.12 -9.23
CA THR A 386 13.32 35.31 -9.94
C THR A 386 13.10 35.59 -11.44
N LEU A 387 14.18 35.98 -12.14
CA LEU A 387 14.16 36.11 -13.60
C LEU A 387 13.91 34.76 -14.31
N ALA A 388 14.31 33.65 -13.69
CA ALA A 388 14.07 32.32 -14.23
C ALA A 388 12.57 31.99 -14.26
N ASP A 389 11.83 32.38 -13.23
CA ASP A 389 10.37 32.17 -13.16
C ASP A 389 9.64 32.96 -14.25
N ARG A 390 10.00 34.24 -14.44
CA ARG A 390 9.41 35.10 -15.48
C ARG A 390 9.67 34.53 -16.87
N LYS A 391 10.91 34.13 -17.15
CA LYS A 391 11.29 33.56 -18.44
C LYS A 391 10.58 32.23 -18.70
N ALA A 392 10.51 31.36 -17.70
CA ALA A 392 9.79 30.09 -17.81
C ALA A 392 8.31 30.32 -18.10
N ALA A 393 7.66 31.22 -17.36
CA ALA A 393 6.26 31.55 -17.58
C ALA A 393 5.99 32.14 -18.97
N GLU A 394 6.84 33.05 -19.46
CA GLU A 394 6.74 33.60 -20.81
C GLU A 394 6.85 32.52 -21.89
N GLU A 395 7.82 31.61 -21.78
CA GLU A 395 8.04 30.54 -22.75
C GLU A 395 6.91 29.51 -22.72
N LEU A 396 6.48 29.07 -21.53
CA LEU A 396 5.33 28.18 -21.34
C LEU A 396 4.05 28.80 -21.93
N ASN A 397 3.85 30.11 -21.76
CA ASN A 397 2.67 30.79 -22.28
C ASN A 397 2.64 30.88 -23.81
N ARG A 398 3.77 30.76 -24.52
CA ARG A 398 3.76 30.69 -26.00
C ARG A 398 2.98 29.47 -26.50
N SER A 399 3.03 28.38 -25.74
CA SER A 399 2.29 27.14 -26.03
C SER A 399 0.85 27.19 -25.52
N VAL A 400 0.61 27.80 -24.35
CA VAL A 400 -0.73 27.90 -23.74
C VAL A 400 -1.61 28.92 -24.46
N LYS A 401 -1.01 30.06 -24.85
CA LYS A 401 -1.63 31.23 -25.49
C LYS A 401 -2.77 31.83 -24.68
N SER A 402 -2.54 32.07 -23.39
CA SER A 402 -3.48 32.77 -22.52
C SER A 402 -3.07 34.22 -22.28
N ASP A 403 -4.05 35.07 -21.99
CA ASP A 403 -3.81 36.32 -21.27
C ASP A 403 -3.38 35.96 -19.85
N LEU A 404 -2.10 36.19 -19.54
CA LEU A 404 -1.50 35.75 -18.27
C LEU A 404 -2.12 36.44 -17.07
N GLU A 405 -2.44 37.73 -17.19
CA GLU A 405 -3.01 38.50 -16.09
C GLU A 405 -4.43 38.03 -15.81
N ALA A 406 -5.27 38.01 -16.86
CA ALA A 406 -6.65 37.54 -16.72
C ALA A 406 -6.71 36.11 -16.18
N TYR A 407 -5.84 35.22 -16.69
CA TYR A 407 -5.76 33.84 -16.24
C TYR A 407 -5.33 33.72 -14.77
N ALA A 408 -4.27 34.45 -14.36
CA ALA A 408 -3.81 34.44 -12.98
C ALA A 408 -4.92 34.93 -12.02
N MET A 409 -5.65 35.97 -12.41
CA MET A 409 -6.76 36.48 -11.59
C MET A 409 -7.91 35.48 -11.47
N GLU A 410 -8.31 34.80 -12.56
CA GLU A 410 -9.31 33.73 -12.51
C GLU A 410 -8.88 32.61 -11.55
N MET A 411 -7.62 32.20 -11.64
CA MET A 411 -7.03 31.15 -10.81
C MET A 411 -7.05 31.54 -9.32
N PHE A 412 -6.52 32.71 -8.98
CA PHE A 412 -6.53 33.20 -7.61
C PHE A 412 -7.94 33.38 -7.09
N GLN A 413 -8.88 33.88 -7.89
CA GLN A 413 -10.27 34.05 -7.47
C GLN A 413 -10.92 32.71 -7.11
N ALA A 414 -10.61 31.65 -7.87
CA ALA A 414 -11.06 30.29 -7.55
C ALA A 414 -10.46 29.78 -6.22
N GLY A 415 -9.20 30.12 -5.92
CA GLY A 415 -8.50 29.77 -4.69
C GLY A 415 -8.95 30.56 -3.46
N THR A 416 -9.12 31.87 -3.60
CA THR A 416 -9.37 32.82 -2.50
C THR A 416 -10.84 33.10 -2.25
N SER A 417 -11.78 32.53 -3.01
CA SER A 417 -13.21 32.73 -2.79
C SER A 417 -13.61 32.42 -1.33
N LEU A 418 -13.94 33.47 -0.57
CA LEU A 418 -14.35 33.40 0.84
C LEU A 418 -15.84 33.07 0.98
N LYS A 419 -16.60 33.16 -0.12
CA LYS A 419 -18.02 32.82 -0.19
C LYS A 419 -18.29 31.41 0.36
N GLY A 420 -19.20 31.38 1.34
CA GLY A 420 -19.67 30.16 1.99
C GLY A 420 -18.78 29.60 3.11
N GLN A 421 -17.72 30.30 3.51
CA GLN A 421 -16.87 29.90 4.65
C GLN A 421 -17.14 30.78 5.88
N SER A 422 -17.10 30.18 7.07
CA SER A 422 -17.17 30.91 8.34
C SER A 422 -15.88 31.70 8.61
N MET A 423 -15.96 32.80 9.38
CA MET A 423 -14.75 33.56 9.72
C MET A 423 -13.74 32.76 10.55
N MET A 424 -14.21 31.80 11.34
CA MET A 424 -13.34 30.89 12.08
C MET A 424 -12.56 29.95 11.14
N GLU A 425 -13.19 29.42 10.09
CA GLU A 425 -12.49 28.64 9.06
C GLU A 425 -11.45 29.49 8.33
N ILE A 426 -11.82 30.72 7.93
CA ILE A 426 -10.93 31.67 7.26
C ILE A 426 -9.70 31.96 8.14
N PHE A 427 -9.93 32.25 9.42
CA PHE A 427 -8.86 32.54 10.36
C PHE A 427 -7.93 31.34 10.58
N ASN A 428 -8.45 30.12 10.67
CA ASN A 428 -7.63 28.94 10.94
C ASN A 428 -6.81 28.45 9.73
N LYS A 429 -7.08 28.92 8.51
CA LYS A 429 -6.36 28.48 7.28
C LYS A 429 -4.85 28.63 7.37
N ASP A 430 -4.37 29.82 7.73
CA ASP A 430 -2.95 30.09 7.95
C ASP A 430 -2.75 30.80 9.29
N TYR A 431 -3.29 30.21 10.36
CA TYR A 431 -3.02 30.66 11.72
C TYR A 431 -1.72 30.06 12.25
N LYS A 432 -0.86 30.90 12.83
CA LYS A 432 0.32 30.48 13.59
C LYS A 432 0.41 31.24 14.89
N THR A 433 0.83 30.53 15.93
CA THR A 433 1.23 31.14 17.20
C THR A 433 2.73 31.42 17.20
N PHE A 434 3.12 32.45 17.91
CA PHE A 434 4.52 32.74 18.23
C PHE A 434 4.61 33.26 19.65
N GLN A 435 5.71 32.92 20.31
CA GLN A 435 5.97 33.28 21.69
C GLN A 435 7.37 33.85 21.80
N VAL A 436 7.50 35.02 22.42
CA VAL A 436 8.79 35.63 22.75
C VAL A 436 8.75 36.15 24.19
N GLY A 437 9.51 35.51 25.08
CA GLY A 437 9.44 35.77 26.51
C GLY A 437 8.03 35.52 27.06
N HIS A 438 7.42 36.56 27.62
CA HIS A 438 6.05 36.54 28.12
C HIS A 438 5.00 36.97 27.08
N PHE A 439 5.42 37.39 25.89
CA PHE A 439 4.51 37.81 24.83
C PHE A 439 4.08 36.61 23.99
N GLU A 440 2.79 36.27 24.07
CA GLU A 440 2.19 35.21 23.27
C GLU A 440 1.21 35.80 22.26
N ALA A 441 1.32 35.41 20.99
CA ALA A 441 0.51 35.99 19.95
C ALA A 441 0.12 35.00 18.86
N GLY A 442 -1.08 35.21 18.30
CA GLY A 442 -1.63 34.43 17.22
C GLY A 442 -1.86 35.29 15.98
N ILE A 443 -1.17 34.98 14.88
CA ILE A 443 -1.33 35.69 13.61
C ILE A 443 -1.85 34.75 12.53
N SER A 444 -2.98 35.12 11.95
CA SER A 444 -3.53 34.53 10.74
C SER A 444 -3.29 35.43 9.53
N GLN A 445 -3.11 34.83 8.35
CA GLN A 445 -3.02 35.55 7.08
C GLN A 445 -3.98 34.91 6.06
N VAL A 446 -4.73 35.75 5.34
CA VAL A 446 -5.60 35.34 4.23
C VAL A 446 -5.29 36.19 3.01
N PHE A 447 -5.07 35.54 1.87
CA PHE A 447 -4.95 36.21 0.58
C PHE A 447 -6.34 36.34 -0.04
N THR A 448 -6.66 37.52 -0.57
CA THR A 448 -7.93 37.76 -1.27
C THR A 448 -7.77 38.73 -2.44
N LEU A 449 -8.53 38.49 -3.50
CA LEU A 449 -8.79 39.46 -4.57
C LEU A 449 -10.07 40.28 -4.33
N ASP A 450 -10.91 39.84 -3.39
CA ASP A 450 -12.17 40.49 -3.02
C ASP A 450 -12.07 40.94 -1.55
N VAL A 451 -11.39 42.07 -1.36
CA VAL A 451 -11.25 42.70 -0.04
C VAL A 451 -12.61 43.18 0.47
N ASP A 452 -13.47 43.64 -0.44
CA ASP A 452 -14.79 44.17 -0.11
C ASP A 452 -15.66 43.12 0.60
N GLU A 453 -15.57 41.84 0.19
CA GLU A 453 -16.25 40.74 0.89
C GLU A 453 -15.84 40.62 2.36
N VAL A 454 -14.55 40.82 2.69
CA VAL A 454 -14.07 40.77 4.08
C VAL A 454 -14.55 41.99 4.86
N PHE A 455 -14.54 43.17 4.25
CA PHE A 455 -15.03 44.39 4.89
C PHE A 455 -16.55 44.37 5.11
N LEU A 456 -17.33 43.75 4.22
CA LEU A 456 -18.76 43.51 4.43
C LEU A 456 -19.04 42.66 5.68
N ARG A 457 -18.11 41.77 6.04
CA ARG A 457 -18.17 40.89 7.22
C ARG A 457 -17.29 41.38 8.38
N ARG A 458 -16.91 42.67 8.41
CA ARG A 458 -15.99 43.25 9.40
C ARG A 458 -16.38 42.95 10.85
N ASN A 459 -17.67 43.01 11.19
CA ASN A 459 -18.11 42.75 12.56
C ASN A 459 -17.85 41.29 12.97
N GLU A 460 -18.11 40.34 12.08
CA GLU A 460 -17.83 38.91 12.29
C GLU A 460 -16.33 38.64 12.46
N VAL A 461 -15.48 39.34 11.70
CA VAL A 461 -14.02 39.28 11.86
C VAL A 461 -13.60 39.73 13.26
N LEU A 462 -14.10 40.89 13.71
CA LEU A 462 -13.73 41.46 15.01
C LEU A 462 -14.24 40.62 16.17
N GLU A 463 -15.46 40.09 16.08
CA GLU A 463 -16.02 39.15 17.07
C GLU A 463 -15.17 37.88 17.17
N THR A 464 -14.80 37.29 16.03
CA THR A 464 -13.94 36.10 15.98
C THR A 464 -12.58 36.37 16.63
N LEU A 465 -11.94 37.50 16.30
CA LEU A 465 -10.67 37.92 16.89
C LEU A 465 -10.78 38.11 18.41
N HIS A 466 -11.85 38.77 18.87
CA HIS A 466 -12.11 38.99 20.29
C HIS A 466 -12.27 37.66 21.04
N THR A 467 -13.14 36.77 20.55
CA THR A 467 -13.36 35.44 21.15
C THR A 467 -12.06 34.64 21.23
N LEU A 468 -11.25 34.64 20.16
CA LEU A 468 -9.97 33.92 20.15
C LEU A 468 -8.93 34.54 21.09
N HIS A 469 -8.88 35.87 21.16
CA HIS A 469 -7.98 36.60 22.04
C HIS A 469 -8.26 36.30 23.52
N GLU A 470 -9.53 36.36 23.93
CA GLU A 470 -9.95 36.11 25.31
C GLU A 470 -9.81 34.63 25.67
N ASN A 471 -10.32 33.72 24.84
CA ASN A 471 -10.32 32.28 25.15
C ASN A 471 -8.91 31.69 25.29
N ARG A 472 -7.93 32.27 24.58
CA ARG A 472 -6.52 31.82 24.62
C ARG A 472 -5.62 32.72 25.45
N ASN A 473 -6.17 33.79 26.05
CA ASN A 473 -5.45 34.78 26.85
C ASN A 473 -4.16 35.32 26.17
N LEU A 474 -4.24 35.58 24.85
CA LEU A 474 -3.10 36.02 24.06
C LEU A 474 -2.82 37.52 24.28
N GLU A 475 -1.58 37.96 24.08
CA GLU A 475 -1.21 39.39 24.08
C GLU A 475 -1.60 40.09 22.77
N LEU A 476 -1.60 39.34 21.66
CA LEU A 476 -2.02 39.82 20.33
C LEU A 476 -2.70 38.69 19.54
N THR A 477 -3.87 39.00 18.98
CA THR A 477 -4.53 38.18 17.95
C THR A 477 -4.70 39.05 16.71
N MET A 478 -4.19 38.63 15.56
CA MET A 478 -4.20 39.43 14.32
C MET A 478 -4.62 38.59 13.12
N LEU A 479 -5.41 39.20 12.24
CA LEU A 479 -5.71 38.71 10.90
C LEU A 479 -5.15 39.72 9.88
N LEU A 480 -4.27 39.24 8.99
CA LEU A 480 -3.83 39.97 7.81
C LEU A 480 -4.69 39.57 6.61
N VAL A 481 -5.38 40.53 6.03
CA VAL A 481 -6.11 40.36 4.77
C VAL A 481 -5.24 40.94 3.67
N THR A 482 -4.46 40.08 3.03
CA THR A 482 -3.50 40.45 1.99
C THR A 482 -4.21 40.62 0.66
N ASP A 483 -4.21 41.86 0.18
CA ASP A 483 -4.68 42.24 -1.15
C ASP A 483 -3.54 41.99 -2.15
N ILE A 484 -3.72 40.97 -2.99
CA ILE A 484 -2.69 40.54 -3.96
C ILE A 484 -2.47 41.65 -5.00
N LEU A 485 -3.51 42.43 -5.36
CA LEU A 485 -3.45 43.46 -6.38
C LEU A 485 -2.73 44.73 -5.88
N LYS A 486 -3.02 45.13 -4.65
CA LYS A 486 -2.42 46.35 -4.04
C LYS A 486 -1.08 46.10 -3.36
N GLU A 487 -0.58 44.86 -3.39
CA GLU A 487 0.71 44.47 -2.80
C GLU A 487 0.83 44.88 -1.33
N GLY A 488 -0.19 44.60 -0.53
CA GLY A 488 -0.19 44.94 0.89
C GLY A 488 -1.29 44.23 1.68
N SER A 489 -1.39 44.52 2.97
CA SER A 489 -2.37 43.86 3.84
C SER A 489 -3.19 44.86 4.64
N TYR A 490 -4.47 44.56 4.76
CA TYR A 490 -5.37 45.18 5.73
C TYR A 490 -5.24 44.45 7.08
N LEU A 491 -5.07 45.21 8.16
CA LEU A 491 -4.82 44.67 9.49
C LEU A 491 -6.07 44.71 10.37
N PHE A 492 -6.53 43.55 10.82
CA PHE A 492 -7.54 43.43 11.88
C PHE A 492 -6.88 42.78 13.09
N TYR A 493 -7.04 43.35 14.28
CA TYR A 493 -6.32 42.86 15.45
C TYR A 493 -7.02 43.19 16.78
N GLN A 494 -6.78 42.33 17.76
CA GLN A 494 -7.03 42.56 19.18
C GLN A 494 -5.69 42.47 19.92
N CYS A 495 -5.34 43.49 20.71
CA CYS A 495 -4.07 43.52 21.45
C CYS A 495 -4.27 44.20 22.81
N LYS A 496 -3.65 43.65 23.86
CA LYS A 496 -3.69 44.25 25.21
C LYS A 496 -3.00 45.61 25.23
N ASN A 497 -1.88 45.76 24.52
CA ASN A 497 -1.21 47.05 24.32
C ASN A 497 -1.63 47.71 23.00
N ARG A 498 -2.53 48.69 23.09
CA ARG A 498 -3.07 49.41 21.91
C ARG A 498 -2.03 50.16 21.08
N GLN A 499 -0.85 50.47 21.63
CA GLN A 499 0.20 51.21 20.92
C GLN A 499 1.14 50.32 20.09
N LEU A 500 1.14 49.00 20.33
CA LEU A 500 2.09 48.07 19.71
C LEU A 500 1.99 48.05 18.19
N ILE A 501 0.78 47.86 17.64
CA ILE A 501 0.56 47.75 16.18
C ILE A 501 0.80 49.08 15.46
N PRO A 502 0.27 50.24 15.95
CA PRO A 502 0.62 51.54 15.39
C PRO A 502 2.12 51.80 15.33
N LEU A 503 2.87 51.44 16.37
CA LEU A 503 4.33 51.58 16.42
C LEU A 503 5.03 50.66 15.42
N ALA A 504 4.67 49.36 15.42
CA ALA A 504 5.30 48.34 14.57
C ALA A 504 5.14 48.60 13.06
N PHE A 505 4.01 49.17 12.65
CA PHE A 505 3.69 49.37 11.23
C PHE A 505 3.59 50.84 10.81
N GLN A 506 3.90 51.78 11.72
CA GLN A 506 3.84 53.23 11.48
C GLN A 506 2.49 53.67 10.90
N THR A 507 1.41 53.21 11.54
CA THR A 507 0.03 53.34 11.05
C THR A 507 -0.94 53.81 12.14
N SER A 508 -2.18 54.16 11.78
CA SER A 508 -3.22 54.49 12.77
C SER A 508 -3.68 53.24 13.53
N ALA A 509 -4.32 53.44 14.68
CA ALA A 509 -4.87 52.35 15.51
C ALA A 509 -6.22 51.82 15.00
N ASP A 510 -6.59 52.12 13.75
CA ASP A 510 -7.88 51.77 13.19
C ASP A 510 -7.91 50.31 12.69
N GLN A 511 -9.05 49.65 12.89
CA GLN A 511 -9.26 48.29 12.39
C GLN A 511 -9.46 48.29 10.88
N GLY A 512 -8.70 47.47 10.16
CA GLY A 512 -8.73 47.41 8.70
C GLY A 512 -7.84 48.47 8.04
N VAL A 513 -6.78 48.94 8.71
CA VAL A 513 -5.82 49.86 8.09
C VAL A 513 -4.93 49.13 7.09
N PHE A 514 -4.67 49.74 5.93
CA PHE A 514 -3.85 49.14 4.87
C PHE A 514 -2.37 49.48 5.06
N VAL A 515 -1.52 48.46 5.02
CA VAL A 515 -0.06 48.61 5.06
C VAL A 515 0.52 48.12 3.73
N THR A 516 1.11 49.06 2.99
CA THR A 516 1.73 48.78 1.68
C THR A 516 2.99 47.93 1.84
N GLY A 517 3.21 46.99 0.92
CA GLY A 517 4.36 46.09 0.88
C GLY A 517 4.32 44.97 1.92
N LEU A 518 3.25 44.85 2.72
CA LEU A 518 3.11 43.84 3.76
C LEU A 518 2.41 42.60 3.19
N VAL A 519 3.18 41.62 2.73
CA VAL A 519 2.69 40.39 2.06
C VAL A 519 3.19 39.11 2.73
N SER A 520 4.19 39.18 3.60
CA SER A 520 4.78 38.01 4.28
C SER A 520 4.71 38.13 5.80
N ARG A 521 3.89 37.27 6.43
CA ARG A 521 3.86 37.15 7.89
C ARG A 521 5.24 36.90 8.50
N LYS A 522 5.99 35.90 7.99
CA LYS A 522 7.25 35.47 8.59
C LYS A 522 8.39 36.47 8.40
N LYS A 523 8.53 37.05 7.20
CA LYS A 523 9.66 37.94 6.88
C LYS A 523 9.40 39.40 7.25
N GLN A 524 8.15 39.84 7.36
CA GLN A 524 7.82 41.26 7.51
C GLN A 524 6.99 41.56 8.75
N VAL A 525 5.99 40.74 9.08
CA VAL A 525 5.07 41.02 10.21
C VAL A 525 5.74 40.69 11.55
N VAL A 526 6.20 39.45 11.70
CA VAL A 526 6.78 38.97 12.97
C VAL A 526 8.00 39.80 13.38
N PRO A 527 9.01 40.07 12.52
CA PRO A 527 10.17 40.87 12.91
C PRO A 527 9.80 42.28 13.37
N ARG A 528 8.90 42.97 12.66
CA ARG A 528 8.45 44.34 13.03
C ARG A 528 7.74 44.38 14.39
N ILE A 529 6.94 43.36 14.70
CA ILE A 529 6.30 43.26 16.02
C ILE A 529 7.35 43.08 17.12
N LEU A 530 8.35 42.23 16.90
CA LEU A 530 9.42 42.00 17.88
C LEU A 530 10.26 43.25 18.14
N GLU A 531 10.62 43.98 17.07
CA GLU A 531 11.32 45.26 17.19
C GLU A 531 10.49 46.28 17.98
N ALA A 532 9.19 46.38 17.74
CA ALA A 532 8.31 47.29 18.46
C ALA A 532 8.16 46.91 19.95
N ILE A 533 8.12 45.62 20.29
CA ILE A 533 8.12 45.15 21.67
C ILE A 533 9.40 45.61 22.39
N GLN A 534 10.57 45.39 21.77
CA GLN A 534 11.85 45.81 22.35
C GLN A 534 11.92 47.33 22.59
N GLN A 535 11.38 48.13 21.66
CA GLN A 535 11.33 49.59 21.83
C GLN A 535 10.43 50.01 22.99
N LEU A 536 9.27 49.36 23.16
CA LEU A 536 8.34 49.67 24.24
C LEU A 536 8.86 49.23 25.61
N ASP A 537 9.59 48.12 25.68
CA ASP A 537 10.23 47.64 26.91
C ASP A 537 11.45 48.50 27.29
N ALA A 538 12.19 49.04 26.31
CA ALA A 538 13.29 49.99 26.55
C ALA A 538 12.82 51.39 26.96
N SER A 539 11.52 51.69 26.78
CA SER A 539 10.89 52.97 27.14
C SER A 539 10.22 52.94 28.53
N ARG A 540 10.26 51.79 29.21
CA ARG A 540 9.84 51.59 30.62
C ARG A 540 11.04 51.59 31.53
#